data_AF-A0AAU0VDB4-F1
#
_entry.id   AF-A0AAU0VDB4-F1
#
_cell.length_a   1.000
_cell.length_b   1.000
_cell.length_c   1.000
_cell.angle_alpha   90.00
_cell.angle_beta   90.00
_cell.angle_gamma   90.00
#
_symmetry.space_group_name_H-M   'P 1'
#
loop_
_entity.id
_entity.type
_entity.pdbx_description
1 polymer ?
#
loop_
_entity_poly.entity_id
_entity_poly.type
_entity_poly.pdbx_seq_one_letter_code
_entity_poly.pdbx_strand_id
1 'polypeptide(L)'
;MKTLEAVSYDALMSRFTREHPYDPCDEANSNDEAAAHIHDAQHVLGGRWHRVLLEGPEVLDVVLPWHLGEDGDVELIPPAGLTVAAAAIRLAALDATYAQTNPLCAFKLTRQTHLARPLYLSTRAMPTRDYAALTVREGLVHLDGLHRMLAWHRSGLLAPGRWVEAYVAGLPDESA
;
A
#
# COMPACT_ATOMS: atom_id res chain seq x y z
N MET A 1 -8.90 11.75 -7.54
CA MET A 1 -9.06 10.31 -7.76
C MET A 1 -10.08 10.18 -8.87
N LYS A 2 -9.84 9.32 -9.85
CA LYS A 2 -10.78 9.07 -10.94
C LYS A 2 -11.21 7.61 -10.93
N THR A 3 -12.48 7.34 -10.68
CA THR A 3 -13.07 6.00 -10.81
C THR A 3 -13.07 5.59 -12.28
N LEU A 4 -12.62 4.36 -12.58
CA LEU A 4 -12.62 3.80 -13.94
C LEU A 4 -13.73 2.77 -14.12
N GLU A 5 -13.81 1.79 -13.23
CA GLU A 5 -14.77 0.70 -13.30
C GLU A 5 -14.99 0.08 -11.91
N ALA A 6 -16.18 -0.44 -11.65
CA ALA A 6 -16.40 -1.41 -10.58
C ALA A 6 -15.79 -2.77 -10.98
N VAL A 7 -15.23 -3.49 -10.02
CA VAL A 7 -14.50 -4.75 -10.25
C VAL A 7 -15.00 -5.81 -9.27
N SER A 8 -15.19 -7.04 -9.74
CA SER A 8 -15.50 -8.16 -8.85
C SER A 8 -14.28 -8.61 -8.06
N TYR A 9 -14.51 -9.17 -6.87
CA TYR A 9 -13.43 -9.73 -6.04
C TYR A 9 -12.60 -10.78 -6.80
N ASP A 10 -13.24 -11.68 -7.54
CA ASP A 10 -12.54 -12.72 -8.29
C ASP A 10 -11.62 -12.14 -9.38
N ALA A 11 -12.08 -11.11 -10.09
CA ALA A 11 -11.28 -10.43 -11.11
C ALA A 11 -10.10 -9.69 -10.47
N LEU A 12 -10.31 -9.07 -9.31
CA LEU A 12 -9.28 -8.42 -8.51
C LEU A 12 -8.22 -9.42 -8.03
N MET A 13 -8.62 -10.52 -7.40
CA MET A 13 -7.70 -11.53 -6.89
C MET A 13 -6.94 -12.25 -8.01
N SER A 14 -7.60 -12.45 -9.17
CA SER A 14 -6.93 -12.98 -10.36
C SER A 14 -5.83 -12.03 -10.87
N ARG A 15 -6.03 -10.71 -10.79
CA ARG A 15 -5.01 -9.70 -11.14
C ARG A 15 -3.90 -9.68 -10.09
N PHE A 16 -4.26 -9.60 -8.81
CA PHE A 16 -3.33 -9.62 -7.68
C PHE A 16 -2.35 -10.80 -7.76
N THR A 17 -2.86 -12.02 -7.96
CA THR A 17 -2.04 -13.24 -8.04
C THR A 17 -1.06 -13.22 -9.22
N ARG A 18 -1.45 -12.66 -10.38
CA ARG A 18 -0.54 -12.53 -11.53
C ARG A 18 0.55 -11.50 -11.30
N GLU A 19 0.25 -10.44 -10.56
CA GLU A 19 1.21 -9.39 -10.21
C GLU A 19 2.18 -9.83 -9.10
N HIS A 20 1.74 -10.78 -8.27
CA HIS A 20 2.43 -11.29 -7.09
C HIS A 20 2.69 -12.79 -7.25
N PRO A 21 3.45 -13.24 -8.28
CA PRO A 21 3.74 -14.65 -8.44
C PRO A 21 4.51 -15.13 -7.20
N TYR A 22 4.04 -16.22 -6.62
CA TYR A 22 4.75 -16.86 -5.53
C TYR A 22 6.07 -17.42 -6.05
N ASP A 23 7.17 -16.94 -5.48
CA ASP A 23 8.51 -17.49 -5.69
C ASP A 23 9.03 -17.99 -4.34
N PRO A 24 9.24 -19.32 -4.16
CA PRO A 24 9.74 -19.88 -2.91
C PRO A 24 11.20 -19.49 -2.61
N CYS A 25 11.92 -18.94 -3.58
CA CYS A 25 13.29 -18.46 -3.43
C CYS A 25 13.36 -16.94 -3.17
N ASP A 26 12.24 -16.23 -3.18
CA ASP A 26 12.19 -14.79 -2.94
C ASP A 26 11.89 -14.51 -1.47
N GLU A 27 12.93 -14.31 -0.67
CA GLU A 27 12.81 -13.97 0.76
C GLU A 27 12.03 -12.66 1.00
N ALA A 28 11.88 -11.80 -0.02
CA ALA A 28 11.08 -10.57 0.06
C ALA A 28 9.57 -10.80 -0.20
N ASN A 29 9.13 -12.04 -0.35
CA ASN A 29 7.76 -12.38 -0.69
C ASN A 29 6.83 -12.28 0.54
N SER A 30 6.16 -11.14 0.69
CA SER A 30 5.12 -10.89 1.71
C SER A 30 3.71 -10.89 1.11
N ASN A 31 3.49 -11.65 0.03
CA ASN A 31 2.25 -11.61 -0.75
C ASN A 31 1.04 -12.17 0.04
N ASP A 32 1.29 -13.07 1.00
CA ASP A 32 0.24 -13.69 1.82
C ASP A 32 -0.42 -12.69 2.78
N GLU A 33 0.35 -11.78 3.37
CA GLU A 33 -0.17 -10.72 4.24
C GLU A 33 -1.04 -9.73 3.44
N ALA A 34 -0.55 -9.31 2.28
CA ALA A 34 -1.31 -8.46 1.37
C ALA A 34 -2.63 -9.13 0.92
N ALA A 35 -2.61 -10.43 0.63
CA ALA A 35 -3.81 -11.19 0.30
C ALA A 35 -4.80 -11.24 1.48
N ALA A 36 -4.31 -11.41 2.71
CA ALA A 36 -5.14 -11.39 3.91
C ALA A 36 -5.81 -10.02 4.12
N HIS A 37 -5.08 -8.91 3.96
CA HIS A 37 -5.66 -7.56 4.04
C HIS A 37 -6.76 -7.33 2.99
N ILE A 38 -6.53 -7.78 1.76
CA ILE A 38 -7.51 -7.69 0.67
C ILE A 38 -8.76 -8.52 0.99
N HIS A 39 -8.59 -9.72 1.54
CA HIS A 39 -9.70 -10.57 1.98
C HIS A 39 -10.51 -9.93 3.12
N ASP A 40 -9.83 -9.33 4.10
CA ASP A 40 -10.50 -8.64 5.21
C ASP A 40 -11.29 -7.42 4.69
N ALA A 41 -10.72 -6.64 3.78
CA ALA A 41 -11.41 -5.52 3.14
C ALA A 41 -12.65 -5.97 2.34
N GLN A 42 -12.55 -7.09 1.63
CA GLN A 42 -13.68 -7.70 0.93
C GLN A 42 -14.85 -7.97 1.88
N HIS A 43 -14.59 -8.57 3.05
CA HIS A 43 -15.62 -8.90 4.02
C HIS A 43 -16.19 -7.65 4.73
N VAL A 44 -15.30 -6.77 5.20
CA VAL A 44 -15.63 -5.62 6.04
C VAL A 44 -16.33 -4.48 5.27
N LEU A 45 -16.09 -4.37 3.97
CA LEU A 45 -16.60 -3.28 3.12
C LEU A 45 -17.70 -3.70 2.13
N GLY A 46 -18.21 -4.93 2.30
CA GLY A 46 -19.33 -5.44 1.53
C GLY A 46 -18.99 -5.75 0.07
N GLY A 47 -17.74 -6.07 -0.21
CA GLY A 47 -17.26 -6.50 -1.52
C GLY A 47 -17.30 -5.46 -2.64
N ARG A 48 -17.42 -4.18 -2.30
CA ARG A 48 -17.42 -3.07 -3.27
C ARG A 48 -15.99 -2.69 -3.63
N TRP A 49 -15.55 -3.07 -4.82
CA TRP A 49 -14.23 -2.73 -5.33
C TRP A 49 -14.32 -1.91 -6.59
N HIS A 50 -13.45 -0.92 -6.70
CA HIS A 50 -13.33 -0.10 -7.89
C HIS A 50 -11.87 -0.02 -8.31
N ARG A 51 -11.64 -0.06 -9.62
CA ARG A 51 -10.37 0.34 -10.22
C ARG A 51 -10.40 1.84 -10.42
N VAL A 52 -9.35 2.52 -9.97
CA VAL A 52 -9.23 3.97 -10.01
C VAL A 52 -7.86 4.40 -10.53
N LEU A 53 -7.76 5.66 -10.94
CA LEU A 53 -6.50 6.38 -11.09
C LEU A 53 -6.33 7.35 -9.93
N LEU A 54 -5.16 7.30 -9.30
CA LEU A 54 -4.72 8.23 -8.27
C LEU A 54 -3.60 9.12 -8.83
N GLU A 55 -3.73 10.42 -8.62
CA GLU A 55 -2.62 11.33 -8.88
C GLU A 55 -1.55 11.20 -7.80
N GLY A 56 -0.30 11.51 -8.13
CA GLY A 56 0.83 11.51 -7.21
C GLY A 56 0.51 12.07 -5.80
N PRO A 57 -0.01 13.32 -5.68
CA PRO A 57 -0.40 13.89 -4.39
C PRO A 57 -1.42 13.05 -3.59
N GLU A 58 -2.34 12.38 -4.26
CA GLU A 58 -3.34 11.53 -3.59
C GLU A 58 -2.70 10.26 -3.01
N VAL A 59 -1.68 9.73 -3.69
CA VAL A 59 -0.87 8.62 -3.17
C VAL A 59 -0.08 9.07 -1.94
N LEU A 60 0.40 10.31 -1.91
CA LEU A 60 1.13 10.87 -0.77
C LEU A 60 0.29 10.97 0.50
N ASP A 61 -1.04 11.11 0.35
CA ASP A 61 -2.00 11.19 1.44
C ASP A 61 -2.50 9.83 1.94
N VAL A 62 -2.13 8.72 1.27
CA VAL A 62 -2.50 7.36 1.71
C VAL A 62 -1.94 7.09 3.10
N VAL A 63 -2.79 6.60 4.00
CA VAL A 63 -2.44 6.23 5.36
C VAL A 63 -1.85 4.82 5.39
N LEU A 64 -0.67 4.71 5.99
CA LEU A 64 0.08 3.48 6.21
C LEU A 64 -0.12 2.99 7.64
N PRO A 65 -0.45 1.70 7.86
CA PRO A 65 -0.50 1.09 9.19
C PRO A 65 0.91 0.84 9.74
N TRP A 66 0.98 0.35 10.98
CA TRP A 66 2.22 -0.02 11.65
C TRP A 66 3.13 -0.88 10.76
N HIS A 67 4.41 -0.55 10.71
CA HIS A 67 5.38 -1.32 9.93
C HIS A 67 6.76 -1.22 10.58
N LEU A 68 7.16 -2.32 11.23
CA LEU A 68 8.52 -2.53 11.74
C LEU A 68 9.46 -3.02 10.62
N GLY A 69 8.93 -3.73 9.63
CA GLY A 69 9.73 -4.40 8.61
C GLY A 69 10.08 -5.83 9.00
N GLU A 70 10.24 -6.71 8.01
CA GLU A 70 10.64 -8.10 8.27
C GLU A 70 12.09 -8.13 8.76
N ASP A 71 12.32 -8.76 9.92
CA ASP A 71 13.61 -8.77 10.63
C ASP A 71 14.20 -7.37 10.88
N GLY A 72 13.34 -6.37 11.06
CA GLY A 72 13.73 -4.98 11.30
C GLY A 72 13.80 -4.61 12.78
N ASP A 73 14.77 -3.75 13.13
CA ASP A 73 14.92 -3.22 14.49
C ASP A 73 14.23 -1.86 14.68
N VAL A 74 13.96 -1.13 13.59
CA VAL A 74 13.43 0.24 13.64
C VAL A 74 12.09 0.33 12.94
N GLU A 75 11.09 0.87 13.64
CA GLU A 75 9.78 1.14 13.07
C GLU A 75 9.86 2.21 11.98
N LEU A 76 9.60 1.81 10.73
CA LEU A 76 9.43 2.76 9.65
C LEU A 76 8.10 3.49 9.81
N ILE A 77 7.02 2.77 10.10
CA ILE A 77 5.72 3.35 10.41
C ILE A 77 5.36 3.01 11.87
N PRO A 78 5.22 4.00 12.77
CA PRO A 78 4.82 3.76 14.15
C PRO A 78 3.37 3.24 14.24
N PRO A 79 2.96 2.65 15.39
CA PRO A 79 1.60 2.12 15.57
C PRO A 79 0.46 3.11 15.28
N ALA A 80 0.70 4.40 15.52
CA ALA A 80 -0.28 5.46 15.27
C ALA A 80 -0.55 5.70 13.77
N GLY A 81 0.29 5.14 12.89
CA GLY A 81 0.29 5.31 11.43
C GLY A 81 0.98 6.59 10.95
N LEU A 82 1.25 6.63 9.65
CA LEU A 82 1.75 7.81 8.93
C LEU A 82 1.13 7.86 7.53
N THR A 83 1.04 9.04 6.93
CA THR A 83 0.83 9.13 5.48
C THR A 83 2.09 8.72 4.72
N VAL A 84 1.96 8.38 3.44
CA VAL A 84 3.12 8.11 2.56
C VAL A 84 4.09 9.30 2.57
N ALA A 85 3.61 10.54 2.54
CA ALA A 85 4.46 11.73 2.61
C ALA A 85 5.28 11.79 3.91
N ALA A 86 4.62 11.58 5.05
CA ALA A 86 5.29 11.62 6.35
C ALA A 86 6.27 10.45 6.54
N ALA A 87 5.90 9.27 6.05
CA ALA A 87 6.77 8.10 6.01
C ALA A 87 8.01 8.34 5.15
N ALA A 88 7.88 9.00 3.99
CA ALA A 88 9.00 9.34 3.14
C ALA A 88 9.99 10.31 3.83
N ILE A 89 9.48 11.32 4.56
CA ILE A 89 10.31 12.23 5.36
C ILE A 89 11.05 11.46 6.45
N ARG A 90 10.34 10.61 7.20
CA ARG A 90 10.95 9.78 8.25
C ARG A 90 12.03 8.86 7.70
N LEU A 91 11.74 8.19 6.59
CA LEU A 91 12.67 7.31 5.91
C LEU A 91 13.93 8.05 5.43
N ALA A 92 13.80 9.31 4.99
CA ALA A 92 14.95 10.14 4.64
C ALA A 92 15.77 10.54 5.87
N ALA A 93 15.12 10.80 7.00
CA ALA A 93 15.78 11.13 8.26
C ALA A 93 16.55 9.96 8.89
N LEU A 94 16.14 8.72 8.62
CA LEU A 94 16.85 7.50 9.04
C LEU A 94 18.08 7.18 8.15
N ASP A 95 18.26 7.87 7.04
CA ASP A 95 19.41 7.76 6.13
C ASP A 95 19.87 6.32 5.78
N ALA A 96 21.18 6.10 5.65
CA ALA A 96 21.81 4.79 5.49
C ALA A 96 21.65 3.87 6.71
N THR A 97 21.36 4.36 7.92
CA THR A 97 21.15 3.51 9.09
C THR A 97 19.94 2.60 8.92
N TYR A 98 18.89 3.04 8.20
CA TYR A 98 17.73 2.20 7.91
C TYR A 98 18.09 0.92 7.16
N ALA A 99 19.04 0.98 6.21
CA ALA A 99 19.46 -0.20 5.48
C ALA A 99 20.27 -1.19 6.32
N GLN A 100 20.84 -0.73 7.44
CA GLN A 100 21.57 -1.58 8.38
C GLN A 100 20.62 -2.25 9.38
N THR A 101 19.62 -1.50 9.87
CA THR A 101 18.66 -1.99 10.87
C THR A 101 17.48 -2.75 10.27
N ASN A 102 17.18 -2.53 8.99
CA ASN A 102 16.03 -3.10 8.28
C ASN A 102 16.43 -3.52 6.84
N PRO A 103 17.39 -4.46 6.68
CA PRO A 103 18.00 -4.75 5.39
C PRO A 103 17.01 -5.26 4.33
N LEU A 104 16.03 -6.09 4.72
CA LEU A 104 15.05 -6.63 3.77
C LEU A 104 14.11 -5.54 3.23
N CYS A 105 13.60 -4.67 4.09
CA CYS A 105 12.79 -3.52 3.66
C CYS A 105 13.60 -2.58 2.75
N ALA A 106 14.86 -2.32 3.09
CA ALA A 106 15.73 -1.50 2.24
C ALA A 106 15.94 -2.13 0.86
N PHE A 107 16.13 -3.45 0.79
CA PHE A 107 16.18 -4.20 -0.48
C PHE A 107 14.86 -4.11 -1.27
N LYS A 108 13.71 -4.24 -0.61
CA LYS A 108 12.39 -4.06 -1.26
C LYS A 108 12.24 -2.66 -1.87
N LEU A 109 12.68 -1.62 -1.17
CA LEU A 109 12.63 -0.24 -1.64
C LEU A 109 13.50 0.00 -2.90
N THR A 110 14.67 -0.63 -3.01
CA THR A 110 15.54 -0.45 -4.19
C THR A 110 15.02 -1.20 -5.41
N ARG A 111 14.36 -2.36 -5.21
CA ARG A 111 13.82 -3.21 -6.30
C ARG A 111 12.57 -2.63 -6.97
N GLN A 112 11.80 -1.78 -6.30
CA GLN A 112 10.44 -1.38 -6.72
C GLN A 112 10.35 -0.04 -7.45
N THR A 113 11.45 0.45 -8.03
CA THR A 113 11.60 1.82 -8.55
C THR A 113 11.11 2.06 -9.99
N HIS A 114 10.87 1.01 -10.78
CA HIS A 114 10.81 1.15 -12.26
C HIS A 114 9.46 0.82 -12.94
N LEU A 115 8.60 -0.01 -12.34
CA LEU A 115 7.31 -0.37 -12.95
C LEU A 115 6.16 -0.13 -11.96
N ALA A 116 5.27 0.80 -12.32
CA ALA A 116 4.07 1.05 -11.54
C ALA A 116 3.10 -0.13 -11.68
N ARG A 117 2.97 -0.91 -10.61
CA ARG A 117 1.92 -1.93 -10.44
C ARG A 117 0.76 -1.31 -9.68
N PRO A 118 -0.48 -1.82 -9.79
CA PRO A 118 -1.58 -1.29 -9.01
C PRO A 118 -1.32 -1.29 -7.50
N LEU A 119 -1.85 -0.29 -6.80
CA LEU A 119 -1.97 -0.29 -5.34
C LEU A 119 -3.28 -0.98 -4.93
N TYR A 120 -3.33 -1.53 -3.73
CA TYR A 120 -4.56 -2.05 -3.14
C TYR A 120 -4.83 -1.28 -1.86
N LEU A 121 -6.00 -0.63 -1.81
CA LEU A 121 -6.37 0.33 -0.79
C LEU A 121 -7.80 0.07 -0.32
N SER A 122 -8.15 0.67 0.81
CA SER A 122 -9.50 0.70 1.37
C SER A 122 -9.89 2.13 1.72
N THR A 123 -11.18 2.41 1.83
CA THR A 123 -11.69 3.73 2.27
C THR A 123 -11.66 3.94 3.79
N ARG A 124 -11.27 2.91 4.55
CA ARG A 124 -11.11 2.96 6.00
C ARG A 124 -10.24 1.81 6.50
N ALA A 125 -9.67 2.01 7.68
CA ALA A 125 -8.83 1.04 8.35
C ALA A 125 -9.56 -0.26 8.68
N MET A 126 -8.89 -1.40 8.46
CA MET A 126 -9.44 -2.71 8.81
C MET A 126 -9.52 -2.89 10.35
N PRO A 127 -10.51 -3.62 10.87
CA PRO A 127 -10.63 -3.92 12.30
C PRO A 127 -9.72 -5.09 12.70
N THR A 128 -8.46 -5.07 12.26
CA THR A 128 -7.47 -6.13 12.49
C THR A 128 -6.30 -5.60 13.30
N ARG A 129 -5.39 -6.51 13.73
CA ARG A 129 -4.28 -6.17 14.62
C ARG A 129 -3.39 -5.05 14.08
N ASP A 130 -3.09 -5.06 12.79
CA ASP A 130 -2.11 -4.15 12.18
C ASP A 130 -2.62 -2.69 12.10
N TYR A 131 -3.93 -2.52 12.21
CA TYR A 131 -4.63 -1.24 12.15
C TYR A 131 -5.22 -0.85 13.52
N ALA A 132 -5.03 -1.65 14.56
CA ALA A 132 -5.71 -1.48 15.85
C ALA A 132 -5.34 -0.16 16.54
N ALA A 133 -4.07 0.25 16.43
CA ALA A 133 -3.56 1.50 17.02
C ALA A 133 -3.63 2.70 16.06
N LEU A 134 -4.15 2.52 14.85
CA LEU A 134 -4.15 3.55 13.81
C LEU A 134 -5.07 4.72 14.21
N THR A 135 -4.52 5.94 14.20
CA THR A 135 -5.21 7.16 14.64
C THR A 135 -6.17 7.70 13.58
N VAL A 136 -5.73 7.76 12.32
CA VAL A 136 -6.55 8.14 11.17
C VAL A 136 -7.18 6.89 10.58
N ARG A 137 -8.48 6.73 10.75
CA ARG A 137 -9.19 5.49 10.39
C ARG A 137 -10.01 5.58 9.10
N GLU A 138 -10.20 6.76 8.54
CA GLU A 138 -11.00 7.02 7.34
C GLU A 138 -10.14 7.67 6.25
N GLY A 139 -10.52 7.51 4.99
CA GLY A 139 -9.74 7.96 3.82
C GLY A 139 -9.04 6.80 3.12
N LEU A 140 -8.09 7.08 2.22
CA LEU A 140 -7.34 6.01 1.56
C LEU A 140 -6.36 5.36 2.53
N VAL A 141 -6.60 4.10 2.87
CA VAL A 141 -5.77 3.31 3.78
C VAL A 141 -5.15 2.13 3.02
N HIS A 142 -3.84 1.93 3.22
CA HIS A 142 -3.04 0.89 2.58
C HIS A 142 -3.52 -0.53 2.94
N LEU A 143 -3.59 -1.40 1.93
CA LEU A 143 -3.70 -2.86 2.08
C LEU A 143 -2.46 -3.55 1.47
N ASP A 144 -1.98 -3.07 0.32
CA ASP A 144 -0.74 -3.50 -0.34
C ASP A 144 -0.03 -2.33 -1.06
N GLY A 145 1.30 -2.43 -1.16
CA GLY A 145 2.13 -1.48 -1.92
C GLY A 145 2.90 -0.44 -1.12
N LEU A 146 3.09 -0.63 0.20
CA LEU A 146 3.84 0.29 1.07
C LEU A 146 5.23 0.64 0.48
N HIS A 147 6.05 -0.39 0.22
CA HIS A 147 7.38 -0.21 -0.33
C HIS A 147 7.35 0.43 -1.74
N ARG A 148 6.33 0.14 -2.55
CA ARG A 148 6.16 0.71 -3.89
C ARG A 148 5.91 2.21 -3.81
N MET A 149 4.98 2.64 -2.96
CA MET A 149 4.67 4.07 -2.78
C MET A 149 5.89 4.86 -2.33
N LEU A 150 6.67 4.33 -1.37
CA LEU A 150 7.90 4.99 -0.90
C LEU A 150 9.02 4.99 -1.96
N ALA A 151 9.17 3.91 -2.72
CA ALA A 151 10.11 3.84 -3.83
C ALA A 151 9.75 4.83 -4.95
N TRP A 152 8.46 4.93 -5.29
CA TRP A 152 7.95 5.87 -6.30
C TRP A 152 8.06 7.32 -5.88
N HIS A 153 7.86 7.62 -4.59
CA HIS A 153 8.18 8.96 -4.06
C HIS A 153 9.65 9.29 -4.32
N ARG A 154 10.57 8.39 -3.93
CA ARG A 154 12.02 8.58 -4.10
C ARG A 154 12.45 8.73 -5.57
N SER A 155 11.77 8.07 -6.50
CA SER A 155 12.08 8.14 -7.94
C SER A 155 11.38 9.29 -8.68
N GLY A 156 10.54 10.07 -8.00
CA GLY A 156 9.76 11.16 -8.60
C GLY A 156 8.54 10.70 -9.40
N LEU A 157 8.15 9.42 -9.31
CA LEU A 157 6.96 8.88 -9.98
C LEU A 157 5.64 9.39 -9.38
N LEU A 158 5.67 9.97 -8.19
CA LEU A 158 4.50 10.61 -7.53
C LEU A 158 4.45 12.13 -7.71
N ALA A 159 5.12 12.69 -8.71
CA ALA A 159 5.00 14.11 -9.05
C ALA A 159 3.59 14.47 -9.54
N PRO A 160 3.13 15.73 -9.38
CA PRO A 160 1.87 16.19 -9.96
C PRO A 160 1.78 15.90 -11.46
N GLY A 161 0.59 15.54 -11.95
CA GLY A 161 0.33 15.10 -13.31
C GLY A 161 0.71 13.65 -13.62
N ARG A 162 1.32 12.93 -12.66
CA ARG A 162 1.55 11.48 -12.77
C ARG A 162 0.40 10.72 -12.13
N TRP A 163 -0.03 9.66 -12.81
CA TRP A 163 -1.14 8.82 -12.40
C TRP A 163 -0.67 7.39 -12.16
N VAL A 164 -1.18 6.78 -11.11
CA VAL A 164 -1.00 5.35 -10.82
C VAL A 164 -2.35 4.66 -10.71
N GLU A 165 -2.39 3.39 -11.10
CA GLU A 165 -3.59 2.58 -10.92
C GLU A 165 -3.70 2.10 -9.47
N ALA A 166 -4.93 2.01 -8.98
CA ALA A 166 -5.22 1.39 -7.70
C ALA A 166 -6.56 0.64 -7.73
N TYR A 167 -6.71 -0.35 -6.87
CA TYR A 167 -7.97 -0.95 -6.51
C TYR A 167 -8.37 -0.49 -5.11
N VAL A 168 -9.57 0.08 -4.99
CA VAL A 168 -10.06 0.65 -3.73
C VAL A 168 -11.31 -0.08 -3.30
N ALA A 169 -11.28 -0.63 -2.09
CA ALA A 169 -12.44 -1.20 -1.43
C ALA A 169 -13.28 -0.13 -0.74
N GLY A 170 -14.60 -0.24 -0.80
CA GLY A 170 -15.54 0.54 -0.01
C GLY A 170 -15.92 1.91 -0.58
N LEU A 171 -15.58 2.20 -1.84
CA LEU A 171 -16.14 3.36 -2.55
C LEU A 171 -17.65 3.18 -2.77
N PRO A 172 -18.44 4.27 -2.74
CA PRO A 172 -19.83 4.23 -3.15
C PRO A 172 -19.91 3.91 -4.65
N ASP A 173 -20.96 3.19 -5.05
CA ASP A 173 -21.29 3.09 -6.46
C ASP A 173 -21.71 4.49 -6.93
N GLU A 174 -21.16 4.96 -8.05
CA GLU A 174 -21.66 6.18 -8.65
C GLU A 174 -23.07 5.87 -9.17
N SER A 175 -24.10 6.34 -8.45
CA SER A 175 -25.48 6.32 -8.93
C SER A 175 -25.52 7.05 -10.28
N ALA A 176 -25.85 6.31 -11.33
CA ALA A 176 -26.10 6.84 -12.67
C ALA A 176 -27.29 7.82 -12.69
#